data_AF-A0A8I0H0X2-F1
#
_entry.id   AF-A0A8I0H0X2-F1
#
_cell.length_a   1.000
_cell.length_b   1.000
_cell.length_c   1.000
_cell.angle_alpha   90.00
_cell.angle_beta   90.00
_cell.angle_gamma   90.00
#
_symmetry.space_group_name_H-M   'P 1'
#
loop_
_entity.id
_entity.type
_entity.pdbx_description
1 polymer ?
#
loop_
_entity_poly.entity_id
_entity_poly.type
_entity_poly.pdbx_seq_one_letter_code
_entity_poly.pdbx_strand_id
1 'polypeptide(L)'
;RANEVRPIFRSLGDIAQATGCAIVLIGHLNKAAGTQSTYRGLGSIDITAAVRSLLFIGKLKDSPTTRVLIHEKSSLAPPGQS
;
A
#
# COMPACT_ATOMS: atom_id res chain seq x y z
N ARG A 1 -2.50 16.07 7.96
CA ARG A 1 -3.66 15.78 8.85
C ARG A 1 -4.33 14.50 8.38
N ALA A 2 -4.60 13.54 9.27
CA ALA A 2 -5.22 12.24 8.93
C ALA A 2 -6.59 12.37 8.21
N ASN A 3 -7.42 13.33 8.66
CA ASN A 3 -8.79 13.48 8.18
C ASN A 3 -8.95 14.01 6.74
N GLU A 4 -7.88 14.46 6.08
CA GLU A 4 -7.95 15.01 4.70
C GLU A 4 -7.85 13.91 3.63
N VAL A 5 -7.30 12.74 3.98
CA VAL A 5 -7.02 11.67 3.02
C VAL A 5 -8.22 10.75 2.82
N ARG A 6 -9.01 10.50 3.88
CA ARG A 6 -10.17 9.60 3.83
C ARG A 6 -11.22 10.01 2.78
N PRO A 7 -11.64 11.29 2.66
CA PRO A 7 -12.61 11.68 1.65
C PRO A 7 -12.11 11.43 0.22
N ILE A 8 -10.82 11.65 -0.02
CA ILE A 8 -10.18 11.43 -1.33
C ILE A 8 -10.24 9.95 -1.69
N PHE A 9 -9.83 9.07 -0.78
CA PHE A 9 -9.86 7.63 -1.03
C PHE A 9 -11.28 7.07 -1.20
N ARG A 10 -12.26 7.66 -0.52
CA ARG A 10 -13.67 7.32 -0.73
C ARG A 10 -14.10 7.66 -2.16
N SER A 11 -13.82 8.87 -2.62
CA SER A 11 -14.12 9.29 -3.99
C SER A 11 -13.45 8.41 -5.05
N LEU A 12 -12.18 8.02 -4.83
CA LEU A 12 -11.50 7.05 -5.70
C LEU A 12 -12.21 5.68 -5.71
N GLY A 13 -12.68 5.22 -4.55
CA GLY A 13 -13.49 4.00 -4.44
C GLY A 13 -14.78 4.07 -5.26
N ASP A 14 -15.50 5.18 -5.17
CA ASP A 14 -16.74 5.42 -5.90
C ASP A 14 -16.51 5.42 -7.42
N ILE A 15 -15.42 6.05 -7.90
CA ILE A 15 -15.03 6.04 -9.32
C ILE A 15 -14.69 4.62 -9.79
N ALA A 16 -13.90 3.88 -9.01
CA ALA A 16 -13.51 2.51 -9.34
C ALA A 16 -14.74 1.60 -9.45
N GLN A 17 -15.72 1.78 -8.56
CA GLN A 17 -16.98 1.04 -8.59
C GLN A 17 -17.84 1.41 -9.80
N ALA A 18 -18.00 2.71 -10.09
CA ALA A 18 -18.82 3.18 -11.20
C ALA A 18 -18.27 2.76 -12.58
N THR A 19 -16.95 2.64 -12.70
CA THR A 19 -16.26 2.32 -13.97
C THR A 19 -15.83 0.87 -14.09
N GLY A 20 -15.87 0.10 -13.00
CA GLY A 20 -15.34 -1.27 -12.96
C GLY A 20 -13.82 -1.35 -13.10
N CYS A 21 -13.09 -0.25 -12.88
CA CYS A 21 -11.64 -0.21 -13.04
C CYS A 21 -10.87 -0.50 -11.75
N ALA A 22 -9.60 -0.87 -11.88
CA ALA A 22 -8.66 -0.92 -10.77
C ALA A 22 -7.89 0.40 -10.69
N ILE A 23 -7.83 0.99 -9.49
CA ILE A 23 -6.98 2.15 -9.21
C ILE A 23 -5.73 1.66 -8.49
N VAL A 24 -4.56 1.93 -9.07
CA VAL A 24 -3.26 1.58 -8.49
C VAL A 24 -2.59 2.84 -7.98
N LEU A 25 -2.21 2.81 -6.70
CA LEU A 25 -1.49 3.90 -6.04
C LEU A 25 -0.06 3.46 -5.77
N ILE A 26 0.92 4.28 -6.21
CA ILE A 26 2.34 4.01 -6.02
C ILE A 26 2.88 4.99 -4.98
N GLY A 27 3.32 4.46 -3.84
CA GLY A 27 3.94 5.20 -2.76
C GLY A 27 5.43 4.88 -2.62
N HIS A 28 6.26 5.89 -2.41
CA HIS A 28 7.68 5.71 -2.13
C HIS A 28 7.96 5.80 -0.63
N LEU A 29 8.76 4.87 -0.12
CA LEU A 29 9.23 4.91 1.26
C LEU A 29 10.08 6.17 1.49
N ASN A 30 9.87 6.82 2.63
CA ASN A 30 10.79 7.84 3.10
C ASN A 30 12.14 7.23 3.55
N LYS A 31 13.16 8.08 3.76
CA LYS A 31 14.52 7.66 4.11
C LYS A 31 14.70 7.29 5.59
N ALA A 32 13.66 7.42 6.43
CA ALA A 32 13.80 7.14 7.86
C ALA A 32 14.07 5.65 8.09
N ALA A 33 15.10 5.32 8.87
CA ALA A 33 15.42 3.93 9.24
C ALA A 33 14.85 3.61 10.64
N GLY A 34 14.46 2.35 10.87
CA GLY A 34 14.05 1.86 12.21
C GLY A 34 12.55 1.87 12.53
N THR A 35 11.70 2.45 11.68
CA THR A 35 10.23 2.35 11.79
C THR A 35 9.67 1.26 10.89
N GLN A 36 8.59 0.60 11.33
CA GLN A 36 7.89 -0.45 10.59
C GLN A 36 7.60 0.00 9.14
N SER A 37 7.92 -0.84 8.15
CA SER A 37 7.88 -0.51 6.72
C SER A 37 6.52 -0.02 6.24
N THR A 38 5.44 -0.58 6.77
CA THR A 38 4.04 -0.20 6.50
C THR A 38 3.78 1.27 6.83
N TYR A 39 4.45 1.82 7.86
CA TYR A 39 4.33 3.22 8.26
C TYR A 39 5.28 4.15 7.49
N ARG A 40 6.34 3.61 6.88
CA ARG A 40 7.32 4.41 6.09
C ARG A 40 6.85 4.71 4.68
N GLY A 41 5.99 3.86 4.11
CA GLY A 41 5.59 3.96 2.70
C GLY A 41 4.78 5.20 2.42
N LEU A 42 3.95 5.60 3.40
CA LEU A 42 2.92 6.61 3.20
C LEU A 42 2.56 7.39 4.47
N GLY A 43 3.15 7.08 5.64
CA GLY A 43 2.99 7.85 6.87
C GLY A 43 1.57 7.94 7.45
N SER A 44 0.56 7.31 6.82
CA SER A 44 -0.85 7.45 7.18
C SER A 44 -1.55 6.09 7.22
N ILE A 45 -2.01 5.73 8.42
CA ILE A 45 -2.88 4.58 8.70
C ILE A 45 -4.13 4.61 7.80
N ASP A 46 -4.61 5.80 7.45
CA ASP A 46 -5.82 5.97 6.66
C ASP A 46 -5.69 5.37 5.25
N ILE A 47 -4.49 5.36 4.68
CA ILE A 47 -4.26 4.77 3.36
C ILE A 47 -4.30 3.26 3.46
N THR A 48 -3.58 2.68 4.41
CA THR A 48 -3.61 1.23 4.67
C THR A 48 -5.02 0.74 5.00
N ALA A 49 -5.81 1.53 5.73
CA ALA A 49 -7.20 1.22 6.02
C ALA A 49 -8.07 1.21 4.75
N ALA A 50 -7.89 2.20 3.87
CA ALA A 50 -8.75 2.38 2.69
C ALA A 50 -8.47 1.41 1.53
N VAL A 51 -7.23 0.96 1.32
CA VAL A 51 -6.89 0.10 0.17
C VAL A 51 -7.36 -1.34 0.34
N ARG A 52 -7.80 -1.99 -0.74
CA ARG A 52 -8.17 -3.42 -0.70
C ARG A 52 -6.96 -4.35 -0.67
N SER A 53 -5.87 -3.94 -1.33
CA SER A 53 -4.59 -4.64 -1.36
C SER A 53 -3.45 -3.69 -1.03
N LEU A 54 -2.48 -4.18 -0.24
CA LEU A 54 -1.23 -3.47 0.05
C LEU A 54 -0.06 -4.35 -0.35
N LEU A 55 0.69 -3.89 -1.36
CA LEU A 55 1.87 -4.57 -1.87
C LEU A 55 3.12 -3.77 -1.49
N PHE A 56 4.10 -4.45 -0.90
CA PHE A 56 5.38 -3.87 -0.52
C PHE A 56 6.50 -4.45 -1.39
N ILE A 57 7.36 -3.58 -1.94
CA ILE A 57 8.52 -4.00 -2.72
C ILE A 57 9.80 -3.68 -1.95
N GLY A 58 10.55 -4.71 -1.61
CA GLY A 58 11.84 -4.61 -0.94
C GLY A 58 12.99 -5.16 -1.79
N LYS A 59 14.23 -4.79 -1.44
CA LYS A 59 15.44 -5.46 -1.93
C LYS A 59 15.87 -6.51 -0.92
N LEU A 60 16.37 -7.65 -1.40
CA LEU A 60 17.01 -8.62 -0.50
C LEU A 60 18.36 -8.04 -0.03
N LYS A 61 18.71 -8.23 1.24
CA LYS A 61 19.97 -7.70 1.79
C LYS A 61 21.19 -8.31 1.09
N ASP A 62 21.15 -9.62 0.87
CA ASP A 62 22.29 -10.38 0.34
C ASP A 62 22.29 -10.45 -1.19
N SER A 63 21.21 -10.01 -1.84
CA SER A 63 21.11 -9.91 -3.31
C SER A 63 20.42 -8.59 -3.71
N PRO A 64 21.19 -7.50 -3.90
CA PRO A 64 20.65 -6.18 -4.20
C PRO A 64 19.99 -6.04 -5.58
N THR A 65 20.14 -7.02 -6.48
CA THR A 65 19.45 -7.10 -7.77
C THR A 65 18.09 -7.79 -7.64
N THR A 66 17.92 -8.64 -6.63
CA THR A 66 16.65 -9.30 -6.34
C THR A 66 15.67 -8.31 -5.69
N ARG A 67 14.41 -8.37 -6.12
CA ARG A 67 13.29 -7.66 -5.50
C ARG A 67 12.29 -8.68 -4.99
N VAL A 68 11.75 -8.42 -3.81
CA VAL A 68 10.69 -9.23 -3.20
C VAL A 68 9.44 -8.38 -3.11
N LEU A 69 8.31 -8.95 -3.55
CA LEU A 69 6.98 -8.38 -3.41
C LEU A 69 6.26 -9.11 -2.26
N ILE A 70 5.79 -8.36 -1.28
CA ILE A 70 5.03 -8.90 -0.14
C ILE A 70 3.61 -8.37 -0.21
N HIS A 71 2.62 -9.26 -0.11
CA HIS A 71 1.20 -8.89 -0.07
C HIS A 71 0.73 -8.76 1.38
N GLU A 72 1.08 -7.64 2.00
CA GLU A 72 0.84 -7.35 3.42
C GLU A 72 -0.66 -7.34 3.78
N LYS A 73 -1.51 -6.83 2.88
CA LYS A 73 -2.98 -6.77 3.06
C LYS A 73 -3.68 -7.28 1.83
N SER A 74 -4.64 -8.17 2.01
CA SER A 74 -5.59 -8.61 1.00
C SER A 74 -6.98 -8.71 1.61
N SER A 75 -7.95 -7.97 1.07
CA SER A 75 -9.31 -7.91 1.65
C SER A 75 -10.25 -8.99 1.09
N LEU A 76 -9.94 -9.57 -0.07
CA LEU A 76 -10.83 -10.47 -0.81
C LEU A 76 -10.23 -11.87 -1.05
N ALA A 77 -9.00 -12.11 -0.58
CA ALA A 77 -8.30 -13.38 -0.72
C ALA A 77 -7.25 -13.52 0.40
N PRO A 78 -6.78 -14.74 0.70
CA PRO A 78 -5.61 -14.92 1.56
C PRO A 78 -4.39 -14.13 1.03
N PRO A 79 -3.48 -13.68 1.90
CA PRO A 79 -2.18 -13.18 1.49
C PRO A 79 -1.46 -14.20 0.58
N GLY A 80 -0.69 -13.71 -0.39
CA GLY A 80 0.12 -14.57 -1.25
C GLY A 80 1.23 -15.27 -0.45
N GLN A 81 1.81 -16.33 -1.01
CA GLN A 81 3.00 -16.96 -0.42
C GLN A 81 4.14 -15.92 -0.34
N SER A 82 4.65 -15.72 0.87
CA SER A 82 5.69 -14.75 1.23
C SER A 82 6.96 -15.43 1.67
#